data_AF-A0AAW3WLS1-F1
#
_entry.id   AF-A0AAW3WLS1-F1
#
_cell.length_a   1.000
_cell.length_b   1.000
_cell.length_c   1.000
_cell.angle_alpha   90.00
_cell.angle_beta   90.00
_cell.angle_gamma   90.00
#
_symmetry.space_group_name_H-M   'P 1'
#
loop_
_entity.id
_entity.type
_entity.pdbx_description
1 polymer ?
#
loop_
_entity_poly.entity_id
_entity_poly.type
_entity_poly.pdbx_seq_one_letter_code
_entity_poly.pdbx_strand_id
1 'polypeptide(L)'
;MEYVIDIARFRAQFPALADPVTFPDALIQAQWMQAQCFISPGKTLRGHCYESALYLMTAHLTWSNHMIGLGQTTAGVVTGATISKVSVSITPPPARSAWQFWLATTPYGLQLWALLNIKAAGGAYVGGLPERTAFRKVGGVFN
;
A
#
# COMPACT_ATOMS: atom_id res chain seq x y z
N MET A 1 7.56 -8.87 -19.22
CA MET A 1 6.47 -7.98 -19.68
C MET A 1 6.72 -6.65 -19.01
N GLU A 2 7.13 -5.67 -19.77
CA GLU A 2 7.36 -4.31 -19.29
C GLU A 2 6.01 -3.62 -19.11
N TYR A 3 5.73 -3.09 -17.93
CA TYR A 3 4.51 -2.36 -17.66
C TYR A 3 4.78 -0.87 -17.88
N VAL A 4 4.18 -0.31 -18.92
CA VAL A 4 4.25 1.13 -19.23
C VAL A 4 3.07 1.83 -18.59
N ILE A 5 3.31 2.99 -17.97
CA ILE A 5 2.25 3.81 -17.38
C ILE A 5 1.45 4.53 -18.45
N ASP A 6 0.13 4.49 -18.34
CA ASP A 6 -0.76 5.43 -19.00
C ASP A 6 -0.97 6.65 -18.10
N ILE A 7 -0.27 7.75 -18.43
CA ILE A 7 -0.29 8.98 -17.63
C ILE A 7 -1.68 9.63 -17.65
N ALA A 8 -2.40 9.58 -18.77
CA ALA A 8 -3.74 10.16 -18.87
C ALA A 8 -4.71 9.42 -17.94
N ARG A 9 -4.65 8.08 -17.96
CA ARG A 9 -5.43 7.24 -17.03
C ARG A 9 -5.03 7.48 -15.58
N PHE A 10 -3.74 7.57 -15.29
CA PHE A 10 -3.25 7.87 -13.94
C PHE A 10 -3.83 9.18 -13.40
N ARG A 11 -3.77 10.25 -14.20
CA ARG A 11 -4.32 11.56 -13.81
C ARG A 11 -5.83 11.54 -13.65
N ALA A 12 -6.55 10.80 -14.50
CA ALA A 12 -7.99 10.61 -14.34
C ALA A 12 -8.34 9.86 -13.04
N GLN A 13 -7.51 8.89 -12.65
CA GLN A 13 -7.71 8.08 -11.45
C GLN A 13 -7.32 8.81 -10.16
N PHE A 14 -6.33 9.71 -10.22
CA PHE A 14 -5.85 10.49 -9.08
C PHE A 14 -5.94 12.00 -9.36
N PRO A 15 -7.13 12.62 -9.21
CA PRO A 15 -7.34 14.04 -9.51
C PRO A 15 -6.40 15.00 -8.75
N ALA A 16 -5.96 14.62 -7.54
CA ALA A 16 -5.01 15.41 -6.76
C ALA A 16 -3.58 15.45 -7.36
N LEU A 17 -3.27 14.53 -8.27
CA LEU A 17 -1.99 14.43 -8.98
C LEU A 17 -2.14 14.76 -10.47
N ALA A 18 -3.26 15.39 -10.86
CA ALA A 18 -3.59 15.63 -12.26
C ALA A 18 -2.91 16.87 -12.85
N ASP A 19 -2.53 17.85 -12.03
CA ASP A 19 -1.93 19.10 -12.50
C ASP A 19 -0.55 18.85 -13.14
N PRO A 20 -0.36 19.10 -14.45
CA PRO A 20 0.90 18.86 -15.14
C PRO A 20 2.02 19.83 -14.72
N VAL A 21 1.69 20.97 -14.12
CA VAL A 21 2.71 21.93 -13.65
C VAL A 21 3.32 21.45 -12.35
N THR A 22 2.48 21.07 -11.38
CA THR A 22 2.94 20.53 -10.10
C THR A 22 3.48 19.10 -10.22
N PHE A 23 2.89 18.28 -11.10
CA PHE A 23 3.22 16.88 -11.30
C PHE A 23 3.53 16.60 -12.78
N PRO A 24 4.73 16.97 -13.26
CA PRO A 24 5.11 16.77 -14.66
C PRO A 24 5.20 15.28 -15.01
N ASP A 25 4.95 14.97 -16.28
CA ASP A 25 4.92 13.59 -16.81
C ASP A 25 6.21 12.83 -16.49
N ALA A 26 7.37 13.49 -16.60
CA ALA A 26 8.67 12.91 -16.28
C ALA A 26 8.79 12.47 -14.81
N LEU A 27 8.18 13.22 -13.89
CA LEU A 27 8.16 12.85 -12.47
C LEU A 27 7.31 11.60 -12.25
N ILE A 28 6.11 11.57 -12.82
CA ILE A 28 5.20 10.40 -12.72
C ILE A 28 5.88 9.16 -13.32
N GLN A 29 6.53 9.30 -14.48
CA GLN A 29 7.28 8.23 -15.13
C GLN A 29 8.41 7.70 -14.23
N ALA A 30 9.19 8.60 -13.62
CA ALA A 30 10.27 8.21 -12.71
C ALA A 30 9.74 7.46 -11.48
N GLN A 31 8.65 7.94 -10.87
CA GLN A 31 8.02 7.26 -9.73
C GLN A 31 7.43 5.91 -10.12
N TRP A 32 6.92 5.77 -11.34
CA TRP A 32 6.43 4.50 -11.86
C TRP A 32 7.54 3.46 -12.01
N MET A 33 8.69 3.86 -12.54
CA MET A 33 9.86 2.98 -12.61
C MET A 33 10.28 2.52 -11.21
N GLN A 34 10.25 3.41 -10.24
CA GLN A 34 10.57 3.10 -8.86
C GLN A 34 9.50 2.21 -8.18
N ALA A 35 8.22 2.41 -8.49
CA ALA A 35 7.11 1.58 -8.01
C ALA A 35 7.26 0.10 -8.41
N GLN A 36 7.77 -0.16 -9.62
CA GLN A 36 8.05 -1.52 -10.10
C GLN A 36 9.12 -2.24 -9.28
N CYS A 37 10.05 -1.52 -8.65
CA CYS A 37 11.05 -2.11 -7.75
C CYS A 37 10.46 -2.57 -6.41
N PHE A 38 9.36 -1.96 -5.97
CA PHE A 38 8.72 -2.29 -4.69
C PHE A 38 7.70 -3.43 -4.79
N ILE A 39 7.06 -3.60 -5.95
CA ILE A 39 5.97 -4.56 -6.13
C ILE A 39 6.30 -5.50 -7.29
N SER A 40 6.52 -6.77 -6.96
CA SER A 40 6.67 -7.83 -7.94
C SER A 40 5.33 -8.51 -8.26
N PRO A 41 5.13 -8.96 -9.51
CA PRO A 41 3.93 -9.71 -9.87
C PRO A 41 3.91 -11.06 -9.16
N GLY A 42 2.78 -11.41 -8.55
CA GLY A 42 2.59 -12.64 -7.78
C GLY A 42 1.67 -13.64 -8.48
N LYS A 43 1.27 -14.73 -7.81
CA LYS A 43 0.20 -15.63 -8.32
C LYS A 43 -1.18 -14.96 -8.27
N THR A 44 -1.44 -14.21 -7.20
CA THR A 44 -2.72 -13.54 -6.92
C THR A 44 -2.74 -12.07 -7.35
N LEU A 45 -1.56 -11.44 -7.48
CA LEU A 45 -1.39 -10.07 -7.94
C LEU A 45 -0.94 -10.07 -9.40
N ARG A 46 -1.91 -10.09 -10.32
CA ARG A 46 -1.71 -10.13 -11.78
C ARG A 46 -2.74 -9.26 -12.51
N GLY A 47 -2.48 -8.99 -13.79
CA GLY A 47 -3.38 -8.23 -14.67
C GLY A 47 -3.74 -6.87 -14.08
N HIS A 48 -5.02 -6.50 -14.15
CA HIS A 48 -5.51 -5.23 -13.61
C HIS A 48 -5.23 -5.02 -12.12
N CYS A 49 -5.17 -6.08 -11.30
CA CYS A 49 -4.86 -5.92 -9.88
C CYS A 49 -3.40 -5.51 -9.65
N TYR A 50 -2.48 -6.03 -10.46
CA TYR A 50 -1.08 -5.62 -10.42
C TYR A 50 -0.91 -4.20 -10.94
N GLU A 51 -1.57 -3.86 -12.04
CA GLU A 51 -1.58 -2.50 -12.60
C GLU A 51 -2.11 -1.48 -11.57
N SER A 52 -3.25 -1.76 -10.93
CA SER A 52 -3.80 -0.90 -9.88
C SER A 52 -2.86 -0.75 -8.67
N ALA A 53 -2.12 -1.81 -8.31
CA ALA A 53 -1.14 -1.75 -7.24
C ALA A 53 0.05 -0.84 -7.61
N LEU A 54 0.55 -0.94 -8.85
CA LEU A 54 1.59 -0.04 -9.34
C LEU A 54 1.12 1.41 -9.41
N TYR A 55 -0.12 1.66 -9.83
CA TYR A 55 -0.71 3.00 -9.83
C TYR A 55 -0.80 3.59 -8.43
N LEU A 56 -1.29 2.82 -7.45
CA LEU A 56 -1.35 3.26 -6.05
C LEU A 56 0.05 3.50 -5.46
N MET A 57 1.04 2.66 -5.79
CA MET A 57 2.42 2.87 -5.36
C MET A 57 3.03 4.13 -5.99
N THR A 58 2.79 4.35 -7.28
CA THR A 58 3.26 5.54 -7.98
C THR A 58 2.67 6.81 -7.39
N ALA A 59 1.36 6.78 -7.06
CA ALA A 59 0.70 7.88 -6.37
C ALA A 59 1.28 8.11 -4.96
N HIS A 60 1.54 7.04 -4.21
CA HIS A 60 2.18 7.12 -2.89
C HIS A 60 3.56 7.78 -2.95
N LEU A 61 4.41 7.37 -3.89
CA LEU A 61 5.76 7.93 -4.07
C LEU A 61 5.72 9.39 -4.55
N THR A 62 4.85 9.69 -5.52
CA THR A 62 4.65 11.04 -6.06
C THR A 62 4.19 12.00 -4.97
N TRP A 63 3.19 11.60 -4.18
CA TRP A 63 2.69 12.40 -3.08
C TRP A 63 3.73 12.57 -1.97
N SER A 64 4.46 11.51 -1.63
CA SER A 64 5.54 11.56 -0.64
C SER A 64 6.63 12.57 -1.05
N ASN A 65 7.07 12.54 -2.31
CA ASN A 65 8.06 13.49 -2.82
C ASN A 65 7.56 14.93 -2.81
N HIS A 66 6.27 15.14 -3.13
CA HIS A 66 5.66 16.46 -3.03
C HIS A 66 5.67 16.99 -1.60
N MET A 67 5.26 16.18 -0.62
CA MET A 67 5.27 16.56 0.80
C MET A 67 6.70 16.84 1.31
N ILE A 68 7.69 16.06 0.87
CA ILE A 68 9.11 16.31 1.17
C ILE A 68 9.55 17.66 0.59
N GLY A 69 9.16 17.97 -0.66
CA GLY A 69 9.47 19.25 -1.29
C GLY A 69 8.86 20.46 -0.56
N LEU A 70 7.73 20.26 0.14
CA LEU A 70 7.09 21.26 0.99
C LEU A 70 7.71 21.34 2.41
N GLY A 71 8.76 20.56 2.70
CA GLY A 71 9.36 20.48 4.03
C GLY A 71 8.51 19.70 5.05
N GLN A 72 7.45 19.03 4.59
CA GLN A 72 6.57 18.21 5.42
C GLN A 72 7.04 16.76 5.37
N THR A 73 8.18 16.48 6.01
CA THR A 73 8.70 15.11 6.10
C THR A 73 7.84 14.29 7.06
N THR A 74 7.21 13.25 6.54
CA THR A 74 6.37 12.25 7.23
C THR A 74 7.17 11.40 8.23
N ALA A 75 7.74 12.03 9.27
CA ALA A 75 8.15 11.39 10.52
C ALA A 75 7.03 11.48 11.58
N GLY A 76 6.07 12.39 11.40
CA GLY A 76 4.77 12.30 12.03
C GLY A 76 3.86 11.47 11.15
N VAL A 77 3.38 10.34 11.67
CA VAL A 77 2.08 9.77 11.26
C VAL A 77 1.12 10.92 11.00
N VAL A 78 0.22 10.79 10.03
CA VAL A 78 -0.95 11.65 9.89
C VAL A 78 -1.76 11.60 11.21
N THR A 79 -1.34 12.34 12.23
CA THR A 79 -2.02 12.51 13.53
C THR A 79 -3.07 13.62 13.45
N GLY A 80 -3.34 14.11 12.24
CA GLY A 80 -4.37 15.08 11.96
C GLY A 80 -4.06 15.84 10.69
N ALA A 81 -4.47 15.31 9.54
CA ALA A 81 -4.70 16.18 8.40
C ALA A 81 -6.00 16.94 8.69
N THR A 82 -5.90 18.17 9.17
CA THR A 82 -7.04 19.08 9.31
C THR A 82 -7.51 19.51 7.93
N ILE A 83 -8.44 18.73 7.34
CA ILE A 83 -9.34 19.26 6.31
C ILE A 83 -10.45 19.97 7.06
N SER A 84 -10.42 21.30 6.97
CA SER A 84 -11.33 22.29 7.55
C SER A 84 -12.56 21.71 8.29
N LYS A 85 -12.50 21.79 9.63
CA LYS A 85 -13.57 21.51 10.62
C LYS A 85 -13.99 20.06 10.90
N VAL A 86 -13.27 19.02 10.43
CA VAL A 86 -13.44 17.66 10.96
C VAL A 86 -12.09 17.04 11.28
N SER A 87 -11.72 17.06 12.56
CA SER A 87 -10.55 16.33 13.06
C SER A 87 -10.92 14.85 13.21
N VAL A 88 -10.54 14.03 12.23
CA VAL A 88 -10.56 12.58 12.39
C VAL A 88 -9.21 12.16 12.93
N SER A 89 -9.11 11.93 14.24
CA SER A 89 -7.94 11.26 14.81
C SER A 89 -8.00 9.79 14.42
N ILE A 90 -7.37 9.44 13.31
CA ILE A 90 -7.11 8.04 12.98
C ILE A 90 -5.98 7.60 13.89
N THR A 91 -6.30 6.88 14.97
CA THR A 91 -5.26 6.15 15.70
C THR A 91 -4.59 5.21 14.70
N PRO A 92 -3.29 5.37 14.40
CA PRO A 92 -2.62 4.46 13.49
C PRO A 92 -2.78 3.04 14.04
N PRO A 93 -3.27 2.07 13.24
CA PRO A 93 -3.24 0.67 13.63
C PRO A 93 -1.80 0.36 14.07
N PRO A 94 -1.57 -0.48 15.11
CA PRO A 94 -0.20 -0.82 15.52
C PRO A 94 0.52 -1.42 14.31
N ALA A 95 1.36 -0.61 13.66
CA ALA A 95 2.04 -1.00 12.44
C ALA A 95 3.02 -2.08 12.85
N ARG A 96 2.79 -3.31 12.38
CA ARG A 96 3.60 -4.48 12.75
C ARG A 96 4.99 -4.45 12.11
N SER A 97 5.22 -3.54 11.15
CA SER A 97 6.47 -3.38 10.42
C SER A 97 6.69 -1.93 9.96
N ALA A 98 7.96 -1.55 9.77
CA ALA A 98 8.35 -0.25 9.20
C ALA A 98 7.75 -0.01 7.81
N TRP A 99 7.54 -1.07 7.02
CA TRP A 99 6.89 -1.01 5.72
C TRP A 99 5.42 -0.59 5.81
N GLN A 100 4.66 -1.19 6.74
CA GLN A 100 3.26 -0.82 6.98
C GLN A 100 3.15 0.62 7.49
N PHE A 101 4.08 1.02 8.37
CA PHE A 101 4.15 2.40 8.84
C PHE A 101 4.41 3.37 7.69
N TRP A 102 5.38 3.08 6.82
CA TRP A 102 5.71 3.92 5.68
C TRP A 102 4.53 4.06 4.71
N LEU A 103 3.83 2.97 4.39
CA LEU A 103 2.61 3.04 3.57
C LEU A 103 1.49 3.86 4.23
N ALA A 104 1.39 3.84 5.56
CA ALA A 104 0.38 4.60 6.29
C ALA A 104 0.62 6.12 6.31
N THR A 105 1.77 6.60 5.80
CA THR A 105 2.07 8.05 5.75
C THR A 105 1.23 8.80 4.72
N THR A 106 0.58 8.11 3.78
CA THR A 106 -0.26 8.73 2.75
C THR A 106 -1.57 7.96 2.58
N PRO A 107 -2.65 8.61 2.10
CA PRO A 107 -3.90 7.90 1.80
C PRO A 107 -3.75 6.84 0.70
N TYR A 108 -2.89 7.08 -0.30
CA TYR A 108 -2.64 6.12 -1.38
C TYR A 108 -1.92 4.86 -0.91
N GLY A 109 -0.97 5.01 0.03
CA GLY A 109 -0.28 3.88 0.64
C GLY A 109 -1.20 3.02 1.53
N LEU A 110 -2.17 3.62 2.21
CA LEU A 110 -3.22 2.87 2.93
C LEU A 110 -4.12 2.05 1.99
N GLN A 111 -4.53 2.63 0.86
CA GLN A 111 -5.30 1.91 -0.17
C GLN A 111 -4.48 0.77 -0.79
N LEU A 112 -3.20 1.01 -1.07
CA LEU A 112 -2.28 -0.02 -1.53
C LEU A 112 -2.16 -1.15 -0.51
N TRP A 113 -1.98 -0.82 0.76
CA TRP A 113 -1.88 -1.80 1.83
C TRP A 113 -3.15 -2.66 1.93
N ALA A 114 -4.33 -2.06 1.84
CA ALA A 114 -5.59 -2.80 1.79
C ALA A 114 -5.66 -3.76 0.58
N LEU A 115 -5.29 -3.30 -0.61
CA LEU A 115 -5.25 -4.13 -1.82
C LEU A 115 -4.26 -5.30 -1.67
N LEU A 116 -3.05 -5.01 -1.18
CA LEU A 116 -2.02 -6.03 -0.96
C LEU A 116 -2.45 -7.03 0.11
N ASN A 117 -3.10 -6.61 1.19
CA ASN A 117 -3.63 -7.53 2.20
C ASN A 117 -4.67 -8.49 1.60
N ILE A 118 -5.61 -7.99 0.79
CA ILE A 118 -6.64 -8.84 0.16
C ILE A 118 -5.99 -9.83 -0.82
N LYS A 119 -5.01 -9.38 -1.61
CA LYS A 119 -4.34 -10.24 -2.60
C LYS A 119 -3.29 -11.17 -1.98
N ALA A 120 -2.65 -10.79 -0.89
CA ALA A 120 -1.75 -11.64 -0.11
C ALA A 120 -2.51 -12.67 0.73
N ALA A 121 -3.71 -12.32 1.25
CA ALA A 121 -4.58 -13.26 1.96
C ALA A 121 -5.02 -14.44 1.09
N GLY A 122 -5.11 -14.26 -0.24
CA GLY A 122 -5.34 -15.36 -1.19
C GLY A 122 -4.09 -16.23 -1.47
N GLY A 123 -2.90 -15.81 -1.04
CA GLY A 123 -1.62 -16.50 -1.27
C GLY A 123 -1.00 -17.16 -0.04
N ALA A 124 -1.51 -16.86 1.16
CA ALA A 124 -1.16 -17.52 2.40
C ALA A 124 -2.32 -17.41 3.40
N TYR A 125 -3.45 -18.03 3.08
CA TYR A 125 -4.29 -18.57 4.15
C TYR A 125 -3.56 -19.82 4.66
N VAL A 126 -2.58 -19.64 5.55
CA VAL A 126 -2.30 -20.65 6.57
C VAL A 126 -3.41 -20.52 7.61
N GLY A 127 -4.63 -20.75 7.18
CA GLY A 127 -5.72 -20.93 8.10
C GLY A 127 -5.65 -22.34 8.62
N GLY A 128 -5.35 -22.41 9.92
CA GLY A 128 -5.52 -23.60 10.72
C GLY A 128 -4.32 -24.53 10.70
N LEU A 129 -3.39 -24.32 11.64
CA LEU A 129 -2.62 -25.38 12.30
C LEU A 129 -1.87 -24.78 13.51
N PRO A 130 -2.14 -25.16 14.77
CA PRO A 130 -3.41 -25.61 15.34
C PRO A 130 -3.70 -24.90 16.68
N GLU A 131 -4.62 -23.93 16.72
CA GLU A 131 -5.27 -23.50 18.00
C GLU A 131 -6.41 -24.45 18.43
N ARG A 132 -6.35 -25.69 17.94
CA ARG A 132 -6.94 -26.84 18.62
C ARG A 132 -5.77 -27.71 19.07
N THR A 133 -5.01 -27.25 20.05
CA THR A 133 -4.39 -28.14 21.03
C THR A 133 -5.52 -28.98 21.59
N ALA A 134 -5.72 -30.11 20.93
CA ALA A 134 -6.64 -31.14 21.33
C ALA A 134 -6.29 -31.48 22.77
N PHE A 135 -7.25 -31.23 23.66
CA PHE A 135 -7.37 -32.05 24.85
C PHE A 135 -7.35 -33.50 24.37
N ARG A 136 -6.40 -34.27 24.91
CA ARG A 136 -6.10 -35.69 24.72
C ARG A 136 -4.89 -35.99 23.84
N LYS A 137 -3.82 -36.35 24.56
CA LYS A 137 -2.74 -37.27 24.20
C LYS A 137 -3.22 -38.30 23.16
N VAL A 138 -2.49 -38.34 22.05
CA VAL A 138 -2.53 -39.34 20.97
C VAL A 138 -2.55 -40.76 21.56
N GLY A 139 -3.36 -41.65 20.97
CA GLY A 139 -3.77 -42.92 21.57
C GLY A 139 -2.67 -43.93 21.96
N GLY A 140 -3.02 -44.75 22.97
CA GLY A 140 -2.42 -46.04 23.34
C GLY A 140 -1.21 -45.95 24.28
N VAL A 141 -0.99 -46.76 25.32
CA VAL A 141 -1.60 -47.96 25.91
C VAL A 141 -1.18 -47.93 27.40
N PHE A 142 -1.98 -48.43 28.33
CA PHE A 142 -1.51 -48.76 29.69
C PHE A 142 -0.85 -50.14 29.64
N ASN A 143 0.44 -50.21 29.98
CA ASN A 143 1.09 -51.39 30.57
C ASN A 143 1.75 -50.91 31.86
#